data_AF-A0A524D915-F1
#
_entry.id   AF-A0A524D915-F1
#
_cell.length_a   1.000
_cell.length_b   1.000
_cell.length_c   1.000
_cell.angle_alpha   90.00
_cell.angle_beta   90.00
_cell.angle_gamma   90.00
#
_symmetry.space_group_name_H-M   'P 1'
#
loop_
_entity.id
_entity.type
_entity.pdbx_description
1 polymer ?
#
loop_
_entity_poly.entity_id
_entity_poly.type
_entity_poly.pdbx_seq_one_letter_code
_entity_poly.pdbx_strand_id
1 'polypeptide(L)'
;MRKAGIDTMIFDRQLNTSLKKLKEVILTYKPDVIGISAVTSQSYDAKLIIKKVREWMPNIIIIVGGVHFTAEPQDGLDYGADYVFRGEGEKSLLDFMNNGPLEDKKIIWGEPLENLDDIPNLTMDDVEPYIEMLRWGPIYYFVLIGSRGCPYNCNFCLGKDQRPK
;
A
#
# COMPACT_ATOMS: atom_id res chain seq x y z
N MET A 1 7.25 -9.12 1.19
CA MET A 1 8.41 -8.37 1.73
C MET A 1 9.13 -9.10 2.85
N ARG A 2 8.58 -9.22 4.07
CA ARG A 2 9.26 -9.92 5.18
C ARG A 2 9.71 -11.34 4.86
N LYS A 3 8.85 -12.15 4.20
CA LYS A 3 9.19 -13.50 3.70
C LYS A 3 10.42 -13.52 2.77
N ALA A 4 10.69 -12.41 2.07
CA ALA A 4 11.85 -12.24 1.20
C ALA A 4 13.05 -11.56 1.89
N GLY A 5 13.02 -11.41 3.22
CA GLY A 5 14.13 -10.82 4.00
C GLY A 5 14.22 -9.30 3.94
N ILE A 6 13.21 -8.62 3.38
CA ILE A 6 13.15 -7.15 3.35
C ILE A 6 12.57 -6.66 4.68
N ASP A 7 13.34 -5.80 5.37
CA ASP A 7 12.87 -5.12 6.59
C ASP A 7 11.69 -4.22 6.25
N THR A 8 10.61 -4.34 7.02
CA THR A 8 9.38 -3.60 6.77
C THR A 8 8.64 -3.25 8.05
N MET A 9 8.14 -2.03 8.07
CA MET A 9 7.29 -1.50 9.13
C MET A 9 5.99 -0.97 8.52
N ILE A 10 4.88 -1.21 9.20
CA ILE A 10 3.56 -0.69 8.82
C ILE A 10 3.18 0.43 9.78
N PHE A 11 2.76 1.56 9.25
CA PHE A 11 2.15 2.65 10.02
C PHE A 11 0.72 2.85 9.53
N ASP A 12 -0.27 2.43 10.32
CA ASP A 12 -1.67 2.63 9.97
C ASP A 12 -2.19 3.99 10.47
N ARG A 13 -2.57 4.83 9.50
CA ARG A 13 -3.14 6.17 9.70
C ARG A 13 -4.51 6.15 10.41
N GLN A 14 -5.27 5.07 10.29
CA GLN A 14 -6.55 4.91 10.97
C GLN A 14 -6.37 4.67 12.47
N LEU A 15 -5.29 3.97 12.86
CA LEU A 15 -4.93 3.83 14.27
C LEU A 15 -4.24 5.08 14.82
N ASN A 16 -3.46 5.79 13.98
CA ASN A 16 -2.74 6.97 14.42
C ASN A 16 -2.82 8.14 13.42
N THR A 17 -3.64 9.13 13.79
CA THR A 17 -3.89 10.31 12.96
C THR A 17 -2.83 11.41 13.12
N SER A 18 -1.84 11.26 14.00
CA SER A 18 -0.84 12.30 14.29
C SER A 18 0.30 12.36 13.27
N LEU A 19 0.41 13.48 12.56
CA LEU A 19 1.56 13.77 11.68
C LEU A 19 2.88 13.86 12.45
N LYS A 20 2.84 14.32 13.71
CA LYS A 20 4.04 14.35 14.56
C LYS A 20 4.55 12.94 14.80
N LYS A 21 3.64 12.01 15.13
CA LYS A 21 4.03 10.62 15.37
C LYS A 21 4.53 9.94 14.10
N LEU A 22 3.86 10.16 12.97
CA LEU A 22 4.33 9.67 11.67
C LEU A 22 5.76 10.16 11.38
N LYS A 23 6.04 11.45 11.58
CA LYS A 23 7.38 12.02 11.41
C LYS A 23 8.41 11.36 12.31
N GLU A 24 8.11 11.22 13.61
CA GLU A 24 9.00 10.56 14.57
C GLU A 24 9.33 9.12 14.14
N VAL A 25 8.31 8.37 13.71
CA VAL A 25 8.46 6.99 13.25
C VAL A 25 9.35 6.92 12.01
N ILE A 26 9.09 7.75 10.99
CA ILE A 26 9.90 7.79 9.76
C ILE A 26 11.36 8.14 10.07
N LEU A 27 11.61 9.17 10.89
CA LEU A 27 12.97 9.61 11.21
C LEU A 27 13.73 8.64 12.12
N THR A 28 13.02 7.82 12.89
CA THR A 28 13.62 6.79 13.75
C THR A 28 13.92 5.53 12.95
N TYR A 29 12.96 5.06 12.16
CA TYR A 29 13.09 3.84 11.35
C TYR A 29 14.04 4.03 10.16
N LYS A 30 14.09 5.24 9.59
CA LYS A 30 14.94 5.61 8.45
C LYS A 30 14.75 4.65 7.25
N PRO A 31 13.54 4.58 6.68
CA PRO A 31 13.29 3.72 5.53
C PRO A 31 14.06 4.17 4.30
N ASP A 32 14.38 3.23 3.40
CA ASP A 32 14.91 3.50 2.06
C ASP A 32 13.80 3.78 1.04
N VAL A 33 12.59 3.28 1.29
CA VAL A 33 11.40 3.46 0.46
C VAL A 33 10.17 3.64 1.36
N ILE A 34 9.30 4.59 1.02
CA ILE A 34 8.01 4.79 1.68
C ILE A 34 6.88 4.41 0.72
N GLY A 35 6.08 3.43 1.12
CA GLY A 35 4.86 3.04 0.42
C GLY A 35 3.60 3.62 1.06
N ILE A 36 2.71 4.18 0.23
CA ILE A 36 1.41 4.71 0.67
C ILE A 36 0.31 3.99 -0.10
N SER A 37 -0.52 3.23 0.62
CA SER A 37 -1.74 2.63 0.08
C SER A 37 -2.94 3.51 0.42
N ALA A 38 -3.81 3.78 -0.55
CA ALA A 38 -5.00 4.60 -0.34
C ALA A 38 -6.23 4.07 -1.07
N VAL A 39 -7.37 4.12 -0.37
CA VAL A 39 -8.69 4.12 -1.03
C VAL A 39 -9.07 5.54 -1.46
N THR A 40 -10.10 5.68 -2.30
CA THR A 40 -10.47 6.99 -2.89
C THR A 40 -10.77 8.06 -1.84
N SER A 41 -11.42 7.71 -0.72
CA SER A 41 -11.69 8.67 0.37
C SER A 41 -10.43 9.14 1.10
N GLN A 42 -9.30 8.45 0.92
CA GLN A 42 -8.01 8.75 1.54
C GLN A 42 -7.04 9.47 0.60
N SER A 43 -7.43 9.75 -0.66
CA SER A 43 -6.52 10.36 -1.66
C SER A 43 -5.93 11.69 -1.21
N TYR A 44 -6.74 12.55 -0.59
CA TYR A 44 -6.27 13.84 -0.07
C TYR A 44 -5.33 13.70 1.15
N ASP A 45 -5.54 12.69 2.01
CA ASP A 45 -4.60 12.38 3.10
C ASP A 45 -3.29 11.85 2.52
N ALA A 46 -3.35 10.98 1.50
CA ALA A 46 -2.16 10.53 0.77
C ALA A 46 -1.39 11.71 0.16
N LYS A 47 -2.06 12.65 -0.51
CA LYS A 47 -1.45 13.89 -1.02
C LYS A 47 -0.74 14.69 0.07
N LEU A 48 -1.40 14.87 1.22
CA LEU A 48 -0.82 15.55 2.38
C LEU A 48 0.42 14.82 2.90
N ILE A 49 0.35 13.49 3.03
CA ILE A 49 1.46 12.66 3.50
C ILE A 49 2.64 12.74 2.53
N ILE A 50 2.42 12.59 1.22
CA ILE A 50 3.49 12.69 0.21
C ILE A 50 4.22 14.03 0.33
N LYS A 51 3.47 15.13 0.41
CA LYS A 51 4.05 16.47 0.61
C LYS A 51 4.89 16.54 1.88
N LYS A 52 4.37 16.04 3.01
CA LYS A 52 5.07 16.07 4.30
C LYS A 52 6.31 15.18 4.33
N VAL A 53 6.23 14.00 3.75
CA VAL A 53 7.37 13.09 3.60
C VAL A 53 8.46 13.75 2.78
N ARG A 54 8.13 14.40 1.66
CA ARG A 54 9.11 15.12 0.83
C ARG A 54 9.75 16.30 1.58
N GLU A 55 9.01 17.00 2.45
CA GLU A 55 9.57 18.05 3.33
C GLU A 55 10.57 17.47 4.35
N TRP A 56 10.37 16.24 4.84
CA TRP A 56 11.21 15.63 5.87
C TRP A 56 12.38 14.83 5.31
N MET A 57 12.19 14.21 4.15
CA MET A 57 13.16 13.37 3.45
C MET A 57 13.11 13.67 1.94
N PRO A 58 13.79 14.73 1.47
CA PRO A 58 13.67 15.20 0.09
C PRO A 58 14.01 14.15 -0.98
N ASN A 59 14.93 13.23 -0.68
CA ASN A 59 15.45 12.25 -1.64
C ASN A 59 14.88 10.84 -1.45
N ILE A 60 13.91 10.65 -0.55
CA ILE A 60 13.32 9.33 -0.34
C ILE A 60 12.52 8.90 -1.57
N ILE A 61 12.55 7.60 -1.89
CA ILE A 61 11.67 7.05 -2.91
C ILE A 61 10.28 6.89 -2.29
N ILE A 62 9.29 7.56 -2.90
CA ILE A 62 7.89 7.49 -2.51
C ILE A 62 7.15 6.67 -3.58
N ILE A 63 6.52 5.58 -3.15
CA ILE A 63 5.66 4.77 -4.00
C ILE A 63 4.22 4.85 -3.48
N VAL A 64 3.26 4.82 -4.40
CA VAL A 64 1.84 4.81 -4.06
C VAL A 64 1.12 3.64 -4.72
N GLY A 65 0.04 3.17 -4.09
CA GLY A 65 -0.78 2.09 -4.63
C GLY A 65 -2.13 1.98 -3.94
N GLY A 66 -2.88 0.93 -4.25
CA GLY A 66 -4.24 0.75 -3.77
C GLY A 66 -5.29 1.29 -4.73
N VAL A 67 -6.56 1.05 -4.40
CA VAL A 67 -7.67 1.15 -5.37
C VAL A 67 -7.82 2.53 -6.01
N HIS A 68 -7.47 3.60 -5.29
CA HIS A 68 -7.51 4.96 -5.84
C HIS A 68 -6.47 5.13 -6.95
N PHE A 69 -5.20 4.83 -6.67
CA PHE A 69 -4.12 4.99 -7.64
C PHE A 69 -4.14 3.91 -8.74
N THR A 70 -4.84 2.79 -8.53
CA THR A 70 -5.18 1.89 -9.63
C THR A 70 -6.15 2.55 -10.62
N ALA A 71 -7.15 3.28 -10.13
CA ALA A 71 -8.15 3.95 -10.97
C ALA A 71 -7.59 5.24 -11.60
N GLU A 72 -6.97 6.09 -10.77
CA GLU A 72 -6.43 7.40 -11.11
C GLU A 72 -4.91 7.42 -10.85
N PRO A 73 -4.08 6.76 -11.67
CA PRO A 73 -2.64 6.67 -11.41
C PRO A 73 -1.92 8.01 -11.54
N GLN A 74 -2.45 8.93 -12.36
CA GLN A 74 -1.83 10.24 -12.58
C GLN A 74 -1.83 11.08 -11.28
N ASP A 75 -2.87 10.95 -10.46
CA ASP A 75 -2.94 11.60 -9.14
C ASP A 75 -1.70 11.31 -8.29
N GLY A 76 -1.20 10.07 -8.30
CA GLY A 76 -0.02 9.69 -7.55
C GLY A 76 1.22 10.49 -7.96
N LEU A 77 1.46 10.59 -9.26
CA LEU A 77 2.59 11.35 -9.82
C LEU A 77 2.41 12.86 -9.57
N ASP A 78 1.22 13.38 -9.77
CA ASP A 78 0.90 14.80 -9.57
C ASP A 78 1.00 15.22 -8.09
N TYR A 79 0.77 14.29 -7.17
CA TYR A 79 0.96 14.51 -5.74
C TYR A 79 2.44 14.46 -5.31
N GLY A 80 3.33 13.97 -6.18
CA GLY A 80 4.79 13.94 -5.96
C GLY A 80 5.35 12.58 -5.57
N ALA A 81 4.63 11.49 -5.82
CA ALA A 81 5.18 10.14 -5.75
C ALA A 81 6.14 9.88 -6.92
N ASP A 82 7.14 9.04 -6.69
CA ASP A 82 8.11 8.65 -7.71
C ASP A 82 7.57 7.52 -8.58
N TYR A 83 6.83 6.58 -7.99
CA TYR A 83 6.24 5.42 -8.66
C TYR A 83 4.80 5.15 -8.22
N VAL A 84 4.00 4.63 -9.13
CA VAL A 84 2.60 4.25 -8.91
C VAL A 84 2.41 2.78 -9.27
N PHE A 85 1.97 1.98 -8.30
CA PHE A 85 1.64 0.58 -8.50
C PHE A 85 0.13 0.42 -8.64
N ARG A 86 -0.30 -0.18 -9.75
CA ARG A 86 -1.70 -0.46 -10.09
C ARG A 86 -2.00 -1.95 -9.91
N GLY A 87 -3.20 -2.29 -9.44
CA GLY A 87 -3.63 -3.68 -9.25
C GLY A 87 -2.93 -4.35 -8.05
N GLU A 88 -2.70 -5.65 -8.16
CA GLU A 88 -2.07 -6.46 -7.10
C GLU A 88 -0.55 -6.25 -7.06
N GLY A 89 -0.06 -5.64 -5.98
CA GLY A 89 1.31 -5.15 -5.90
C GLY A 89 2.35 -6.17 -5.46
N GLU A 90 1.95 -7.34 -4.95
CA GLU A 90 2.84 -8.27 -4.22
C GLU A 90 4.10 -8.64 -5.00
N LYS A 91 3.93 -9.10 -6.25
CA LYS A 91 5.03 -9.52 -7.12
C LYS A 91 5.81 -8.32 -7.66
N SER A 92 5.11 -7.38 -8.28
CA SER A 92 5.74 -6.21 -8.91
C SER A 92 6.52 -5.34 -7.92
N LEU A 93 6.01 -5.20 -6.69
CA LEU A 93 6.70 -4.45 -5.67
C LEU A 93 7.94 -5.22 -5.19
N LEU A 94 7.86 -6.54 -5.05
CA LEU A 94 9.03 -7.34 -4.67
C LEU A 94 10.13 -7.25 -5.72
N ASP A 95 9.75 -7.35 -7.00
CA ASP A 95 10.68 -7.17 -8.12
C ASP A 95 11.29 -5.77 -8.12
N PHE A 96 10.51 -4.73 -7.84
CA PHE A 96 11.01 -3.37 -7.71
C PHE A 96 12.01 -3.23 -6.54
N MET A 97 11.72 -3.82 -5.38
CA MET A 97 12.63 -3.76 -4.23
C MET A 97 13.94 -4.52 -4.48
N ASN A 98 13.90 -5.63 -5.23
CA ASN A 98 15.07 -6.45 -5.53
C ASN A 98 15.94 -5.86 -6.65
N ASN A 99 15.32 -5.30 -7.69
CA ASN A 99 16.03 -4.82 -8.89
C ASN A 99 16.29 -3.31 -8.88
N GLY A 100 15.61 -2.58 -7.99
CA GLY A 100 15.69 -1.13 -7.90
C GLY A 100 14.74 -0.39 -8.84
N PRO A 101 14.83 0.95 -8.85
CA PRO A 101 13.90 1.81 -9.58
C PRO A 101 14.01 1.67 -11.11
N LEU A 102 12.89 1.77 -11.81
CA LEU A 102 12.82 1.66 -13.27
C LEU A 102 12.89 3.06 -13.91
N GLU A 103 13.97 3.37 -14.63
CA GLU A 103 14.20 4.71 -15.19
C GLU A 103 13.09 5.20 -16.13
N ASP A 104 12.59 4.30 -17.00
CA ASP A 104 11.63 4.66 -18.05
C ASP A 104 10.15 4.43 -17.65
N LYS A 105 9.88 3.88 -16.45
CA LYS A 105 8.53 3.41 -16.09
C LYS A 105 8.16 3.78 -14.66
N LYS A 106 7.39 4.87 -14.53
CA LYS A 106 6.85 5.35 -13.24
C LYS A 106 5.51 4.72 -12.84
N ILE A 107 4.70 4.28 -13.81
CA ILE A 107 3.44 3.60 -13.56
C ILE A 107 3.62 2.11 -13.85
N ILE A 108 3.47 1.28 -12.83
CA ILE A 108 3.77 -0.15 -12.85
C ILE A 108 2.47 -0.91 -12.60
N TRP A 109 2.08 -1.75 -13.56
CA TRP A 109 1.00 -2.70 -13.37
C TRP A 109 1.52 -3.92 -12.61
N GLY A 110 0.82 -4.23 -11.53
CA GLY A 110 1.00 -5.44 -10.77
C GLY A 110 0.44 -6.66 -11.49
N GLU A 111 1.10 -7.78 -11.29
CA GLU A 111 0.66 -9.08 -11.78
C GLU A 111 -0.05 -9.82 -10.64
N PRO A 112 -1.31 -10.25 -10.83
CA PRO A 112 -2.01 -11.06 -9.85
C PRO A 112 -1.22 -12.33 -9.52
N LEU A 113 -1.24 -12.73 -8.26
CA LEU A 113 -0.66 -14.01 -7.86
C LEU A 113 -1.52 -15.16 -8.39
N GLU A 114 -0.89 -16.14 -9.02
CA GLU A 114 -1.58 -17.36 -9.47
C GLU A 114 -2.00 -18.23 -8.29
N ASN A 115 -1.15 -18.31 -7.25
CA ASN A 115 -1.42 -19.06 -6.04
C ASN A 115 -1.45 -18.12 -4.82
N LEU A 116 -2.61 -18.01 -4.18
CA LEU A 116 -2.77 -17.18 -2.98
C LEU A 116 -2.06 -17.77 -1.75
N ASP A 117 -1.76 -19.07 -1.75
CA ASP A 117 -0.99 -19.71 -0.66
C ASP A 117 0.47 -19.23 -0.60
N ASP A 118 0.95 -18.54 -1.64
CA ASP A 118 2.27 -17.92 -1.62
C ASP A 118 2.32 -16.69 -0.69
N ILE A 119 1.16 -16.11 -0.38
CA ILE A 119 1.00 -15.00 0.55
C ILE A 119 1.24 -15.52 1.96
N PRO A 120 2.19 -14.95 2.72
CA PRO A 120 2.41 -15.37 4.09
C PRO A 120 1.18 -15.07 4.96
N ASN A 121 0.87 -15.98 5.88
CA ASN A 121 -0.14 -15.75 6.90
C ASN A 121 0.28 -14.58 7.80
N LEU A 122 -0.72 -13.81 8.25
CA LEU A 122 -0.52 -12.78 9.28
C LEU A 122 -0.06 -13.45 10.58
N THR A 123 0.87 -12.80 11.29
CA THR A 123 1.28 -13.23 12.63
C THR A 123 0.48 -12.50 13.70
N MET A 124 0.62 -12.89 14.97
CA MET A 124 0.02 -12.13 16.06
C MET A 124 0.59 -10.71 16.16
N ASP A 125 1.87 -10.51 15.83
CA ASP A 125 2.49 -9.17 15.81
C ASP A 125 1.83 -8.24 14.78
N ASP A 126 1.31 -8.80 13.68
CA ASP A 126 0.55 -8.03 12.68
C ASP A 126 -0.84 -7.62 13.17
N VAL A 127 -1.41 -8.41 14.08
CA VAL A 127 -2.81 -8.30 14.51
C VAL A 127 -2.94 -7.55 15.83
N GLU A 128 -1.99 -7.72 16.74
CA GLU A 128 -1.97 -7.13 18.09
C GLU A 128 -2.25 -5.61 18.09
N PRO A 129 -1.66 -4.78 17.20
CA PRO A 129 -1.93 -3.35 17.18
C PRO A 129 -3.41 -2.99 16.90
N TYR A 130 -4.17 -3.91 16.33
CA TYR A 130 -5.55 -3.71 15.89
C TYR A 130 -6.58 -4.36 16.81
N ILE A 131 -6.18 -5.14 17.83
CA ILE A 131 -7.08 -5.96 18.66
C ILE A 131 -8.26 -5.16 19.21
N GLU A 132 -8.01 -3.96 19.75
CA GLU A 132 -9.08 -3.12 20.31
C GLU A 132 -10.01 -2.57 19.23
N MET A 133 -9.49 -2.26 18.03
CA MET A 133 -10.32 -1.82 16.90
C MET A 133 -11.21 -2.96 16.38
N LEU A 134 -10.72 -4.19 16.46
CA LEU A 134 -11.37 -5.40 15.98
C LEU A 134 -12.30 -6.02 17.02
N ARG A 135 -12.45 -5.38 18.19
CA ARG A 135 -13.33 -5.83 19.25
C ARG A 135 -14.75 -5.31 19.02
N TRP A 136 -15.70 -6.23 18.98
CA TRP A 136 -17.13 -5.95 19.00
C TRP A 136 -17.77 -6.60 20.23
N GLY A 137 -17.76 -5.85 21.34
CA GLY A 137 -18.23 -6.34 22.64
C GLY A 137 -17.35 -7.50 23.16
N PRO A 138 -17.91 -8.71 23.38
CA PRO A 138 -17.14 -9.88 23.81
C PRO A 138 -16.44 -10.63 22.66
N ILE A 139 -16.64 -10.22 21.41
CA ILE A 139 -16.17 -10.93 20.21
C ILE A 139 -15.05 -10.11 19.55
N TYR A 140 -14.05 -10.80 19.03
CA TYR A 140 -13.08 -10.22 18.10
C TYR A 140 -13.39 -10.70 16.69
N TYR A 141 -13.41 -9.79 15.72
CA TYR A 141 -13.63 -10.12 14.32
C TYR A 141 -12.40 -9.78 13.49
N PHE A 142 -12.00 -10.68 12.61
CA PHE A 142 -10.88 -10.48 11.68
C PHE A 142 -11.41 -10.59 10.25
N VAL A 143 -10.93 -9.72 9.38
CA VAL A 143 -11.26 -9.79 7.95
C VAL A 143 -10.25 -10.70 7.27
N LEU A 144 -10.75 -11.75 6.65
CA LEU A 144 -9.97 -12.65 5.81
C LEU A 144 -10.44 -12.53 4.37
N ILE A 145 -9.49 -12.50 3.43
CA ILE A 145 -9.77 -12.54 2.00
C ILE A 145 -9.63 -13.99 1.56
N GLY A 146 -10.75 -14.70 1.41
CA GLY A 146 -10.77 -16.11 0.98
C GLY A 146 -10.57 -16.32 -0.52
N SER A 147 -10.71 -15.27 -1.33
CA SER A 147 -10.51 -15.29 -2.78
C SER A 147 -10.23 -13.89 -3.32
N ARG A 148 -9.52 -13.79 -4.45
CA ARG A 148 -9.28 -12.53 -5.18
C ARG A 148 -9.81 -12.62 -6.61
N GLY A 149 -10.10 -11.45 -7.18
CA GLY A 149 -10.66 -11.32 -8.52
C GLY A 149 -12.18 -11.49 -8.58
N CYS A 150 -12.79 -10.94 -9.63
CA CYS A 150 -14.21 -11.06 -9.92
C CYS A 150 -14.38 -11.39 -11.42
N PRO A 151 -15.08 -12.48 -11.78
CA PRO A 151 -15.23 -12.88 -13.18
C PRO A 151 -16.22 -11.99 -13.95
N TYR A 152 -17.01 -11.17 -13.26
CA TYR A 152 -18.02 -10.33 -13.87
C TYR A 152 -17.44 -9.02 -14.42
N ASN A 153 -18.15 -8.43 -15.39
CA ASN A 153 -17.78 -7.16 -16.04
C ASN A 153 -18.90 -6.12 -15.88
N CYS A 154 -19.41 -5.96 -14.66
CA CYS A 154 -20.50 -5.03 -14.35
C CYS A 154 -20.10 -3.60 -14.72
N ASN A 155 -20.92 -2.91 -15.50
CA ASN A 155 -20.60 -1.57 -16.02
C ASN A 155 -20.35 -0.52 -14.93
N PHE A 156 -20.99 -0.68 -13.77
CA PHE A 156 -20.89 0.18 -12.60
C PHE A 156 -19.73 -0.17 -11.65
N CYS A 157 -19.10 -1.33 -11.81
CA CYS A 157 -18.08 -1.81 -10.88
C CYS A 157 -16.68 -1.44 -11.36
N LEU A 158 -15.87 -0.90 -10.44
CA LEU A 158 -14.45 -0.64 -10.69
C LEU A 158 -13.63 -1.91 -10.91
N GLY A 159 -14.13 -3.08 -10.47
CA GLY A 159 -13.41 -4.36 -10.57
C GLY A 159 -13.02 -4.77 -12.00
N LYS A 160 -13.69 -4.23 -13.03
CA LYS A 160 -13.28 -4.42 -14.43
C LYS A 160 -11.97 -3.69 -14.78
N ASP A 161 -11.74 -2.53 -14.18
CA ASP A 161 -10.61 -1.62 -14.48
C ASP A 161 -9.41 -1.82 -13.53
N GLN A 162 -9.54 -2.73 -12.54
CA GLN A 162 -8.49 -3.10 -11.60
C GLN A 162 -7.57 -4.23 -12.12
N ARG A 163 -7.75 -4.65 -13.39
CA ARG A 163 -6.96 -5.71 -14.03
C ARG A 163 -6.16 -5.15 -15.21
N PRO A 164 -4.96 -5.68 -15.50
CA PRO A 164 -4.28 -5.43 -16.76
C PRO A 164 -5.23 -5.78 -17.93
N LYS A 165 -5.33 -4.89 -18.92
CA LYS A 165 -6.11 -5.17 -20.15
C LYS A 165 -5.32 -6.02 -21.12
#